data_AF-A0A1W9QXD0-F1
#
_entry.id   AF-A0A1W9QXD0-F1
#
_cell.length_a   1.000
_cell.length_b   1.000
_cell.length_c   1.000
_cell.angle_alpha   90.00
_cell.angle_beta   90.00
_cell.angle_gamma   90.00
#
_symmetry.space_group_name_H-M   'P 1'
#
loop_
_entity.id
_entity.type
_entity.pdbx_description
1 polymer ?
#
loop_
_entity_poly.entity_id
_entity_poly.type
_entity_poly.pdbx_seq_one_letter_code
_entity_poly.pdbx_strand_id
1 'polypeptide(L)'
;MKYSKTLGSVALSTLLLLGIAGCSDNDTTVVETPVVEAPVELSSDLAAIAELEAAEAAAIAASLVGVTEADKIPFGDGSFSAFERVAVFPTVKDADGNLDHAATYAKVAELANTFAKHVANIDEPTSDPATFKGANWILGGTELPPTNNLGDADVKHHMLGIPTKLPIDPNVPMSPANTKKVKVVEVCNSKYAAKALGVINIGGDAGAKLANGIYHTTALPCEVTIYNDEDAIYVDMLNPETIFTLFFTEVFDADEMNIPEFKADMMALPTQVKNEIFAMIYNAFDASGETYTKTSIKMGTIYSAMSKVKATTDTANDGKEPYRHYSYTSDGTKEFTSSDAKAIAATLISVMTSDEEGTVGSQETALKSILPSEMAGVHPAWRSGRLEPLKVPGGSWIVEACSPTYAKEALTTGEYHTPALPCEIAVFVNPDDNKTIDVSILNPEFMFGALFSDGMAKMTADEIAGFNTIIDHINGDLKQIVDYAMENNVTAGTFDGTNMKITPVIY
;
A
#
# COMPACT_ATOMS: atom_id res chain seq x y z
N MET A 1 33.34 -26.95 -17.75
CA MET A 1 33.97 -25.62 -17.83
C MET A 1 33.32 -24.75 -16.77
N LYS A 2 34.13 -24.30 -15.80
CA LYS A 2 33.73 -23.50 -14.65
C LYS A 2 33.89 -22.03 -15.03
N TYR A 3 32.87 -21.20 -14.82
CA TYR A 3 33.07 -19.77 -14.65
C TYR A 3 32.67 -19.38 -13.24
N SER A 4 33.66 -18.80 -12.58
CA SER A 4 33.72 -18.38 -11.19
C SER A 4 32.85 -17.15 -10.97
N LYS A 5 32.16 -17.13 -9.83
CA LYS A 5 31.61 -15.93 -9.20
C LYS A 5 32.71 -14.89 -9.04
N THR A 6 32.44 -13.65 -9.43
CA THR A 6 33.22 -12.48 -8.99
C THR A 6 32.35 -11.75 -7.97
N LEU A 7 32.69 -11.95 -6.70
CA LEU A 7 32.39 -11.02 -5.62
C LEU A 7 33.16 -9.72 -5.88
N GLY A 8 32.45 -8.59 -5.87
CA GLY A 8 32.99 -7.24 -5.84
C GLY A 8 31.80 -6.30 -5.65
N SER A 9 31.71 -5.43 -4.65
CA SER A 9 32.70 -5.00 -3.68
C SER A 9 31.97 -4.52 -2.42
N VAL A 10 32.15 -5.23 -1.31
CA VAL A 10 32.07 -4.66 0.03
C VAL A 10 33.49 -4.17 0.34
N ALA A 11 33.73 -2.87 0.17
CA ALA A 11 34.93 -2.19 0.67
C ALA A 11 34.51 -0.75 1.03
N LEU A 12 34.29 -0.48 2.31
CA LEU A 12 35.32 0.06 3.21
C LEU A 12 35.52 1.57 3.01
N SER A 13 34.52 2.36 3.39
CA SER A 13 34.65 3.81 3.65
C SER A 13 34.82 4.03 5.16
N THR A 14 35.89 3.49 5.73
CA THR A 14 36.30 3.77 7.12
C THR A 14 37.77 3.43 7.29
N LEU A 15 38.66 4.29 6.78
CA LEU A 15 40.02 4.57 7.30
C LEU A 15 40.79 5.39 6.25
N LEU A 16 40.83 6.71 6.43
CA LEU A 16 41.89 7.54 5.86
C LEU A 16 42.20 8.70 6.81
N LEU A 17 42.57 8.35 8.02
CA LEU A 17 43.23 9.21 9.01
C LEU A 17 44.25 8.33 9.72
N LEU A 18 45.51 8.46 9.33
CA LEU A 18 46.72 8.32 10.16
C LEU A 18 47.94 8.26 9.23
N GLY A 19 48.68 9.36 9.18
CA GLY A 19 49.96 9.44 8.48
C GLY A 19 51.05 8.66 9.21
N ILE A 20 52.02 8.16 8.44
CA ILE A 20 53.37 7.83 8.91
C ILE A 20 54.38 8.33 7.87
N ALA A 21 55.48 8.85 8.38
CA ALA A 21 56.49 9.69 7.77
C ALA A 21 57.47 9.00 6.78
N GLY A 22 58.04 9.84 5.90
CA GLY A 22 59.50 9.94 5.74
C GLY A 22 60.13 9.43 4.43
N CYS A 23 60.61 10.36 3.59
CA CYS A 23 62.03 10.49 3.15
C CYS A 23 62.19 11.58 2.06
N SER A 24 63.15 12.51 2.26
CA SER A 24 63.99 13.33 1.32
C SER A 24 63.50 13.67 -0.10
N ASP A 25 63.69 14.85 -0.70
CA ASP A 25 64.71 15.91 -0.53
C ASP A 25 64.19 17.27 -1.06
N ASN A 26 64.82 18.34 -0.55
CA ASN A 26 64.76 19.77 -0.92
C ASN A 26 64.08 20.19 -2.24
N ASP A 27 63.07 21.07 -2.14
CA ASP A 27 63.11 22.36 -2.84
C ASP A 27 62.16 23.39 -2.20
N THR A 28 62.64 24.61 -2.00
CA THR A 28 61.91 25.70 -1.35
C THR A 28 60.91 26.34 -2.32
N THR A 29 59.63 25.99 -2.20
CA THR A 29 58.52 26.79 -2.73
C THR A 29 57.51 27.05 -1.62
N VAL A 30 57.11 28.31 -1.48
CA VAL A 30 56.06 28.75 -0.56
C VAL A 30 54.73 28.21 -1.09
N VAL A 31 54.26 27.10 -0.53
CA VAL A 31 52.94 26.54 -0.79
C VAL A 31 51.97 27.12 0.23
N GLU A 32 50.96 27.84 -0.25
CA GLU A 32 49.83 28.27 0.56
C GLU A 32 49.22 27.06 1.25
N THR A 33 49.04 27.17 2.57
CA THR A 33 48.35 26.16 3.38
C THR A 33 46.97 25.88 2.78
N PRO A 34 46.65 24.62 2.40
CA PRO A 34 45.29 24.29 2.02
C PRO A 34 44.42 24.50 3.26
N VAL A 35 43.42 25.36 3.11
CA VAL A 35 42.32 25.46 4.06
C VAL A 35 41.71 24.05 4.12
N VAL A 36 41.89 23.36 5.24
CA VAL A 36 41.16 22.14 5.54
C VAL A 36 39.71 22.59 5.71
N GLU A 37 38.92 22.46 4.63
CA GLU A 37 37.47 22.58 4.72
C GLU A 37 36.99 21.61 5.80
N ALA A 38 36.24 22.13 6.77
CA ALA A 38 35.58 21.31 7.77
C ALA A 38 34.76 20.21 7.06
N PRO A 39 34.62 19.01 7.66
CA PRO A 39 33.75 17.99 7.10
C PRO A 39 32.38 18.61 6.83
N VAL A 40 31.96 18.55 5.55
CA VAL A 40 30.65 19.01 5.12
C VAL A 40 29.62 18.29 5.97
N GLU A 41 28.93 19.01 6.86
CA GLU A 41 27.75 18.49 7.54
C GLU A 41 26.78 18.06 6.44
N LEU A 42 26.52 16.76 6.33
CA LEU A 42 25.42 16.25 5.55
C LEU A 42 24.16 16.98 6.03
N SER A 43 23.31 17.45 5.11
CA SER A 43 22.00 17.97 5.51
C SER A 43 21.32 16.91 6.38
N SER A 44 20.55 17.35 7.39
CA SER A 44 19.83 16.47 8.33
C SER A 44 19.16 15.29 7.65
N ASP A 45 18.63 15.53 6.45
CA ASP A 45 17.86 14.57 5.66
C ASP A 45 18.76 13.46 5.07
N LEU A 46 19.98 13.79 4.64
CA LEU A 46 20.93 12.79 4.13
C LEU A 46 21.50 11.93 5.26
N ALA A 47 21.66 12.50 6.45
CA ALA A 47 22.04 11.73 7.64
C ALA A 47 20.93 10.76 8.05
N ALA A 48 19.67 11.21 8.07
CA ALA A 48 18.51 10.36 8.35
C ALA A 48 18.38 9.20 7.35
N ILE A 49 18.57 9.46 6.06
CA ILE A 49 18.57 8.41 5.03
C ILE A 49 19.69 7.40 5.28
N ALA A 50 20.92 7.85 5.57
CA ALA A 50 22.04 6.95 5.83
C ALA A 50 21.81 6.08 7.08
N GLU A 51 21.17 6.63 8.13
CA GLU A 51 20.78 5.86 9.32
C GLU A 51 19.72 4.81 9.00
N LEU A 52 18.72 5.15 8.17
CA LEU A 52 17.70 4.19 7.71
C LEU A 52 18.30 3.07 6.87
N GLU A 53 19.17 3.38 5.91
CA GLU A 53 19.87 2.39 5.09
C GLU A 53 20.74 1.45 5.95
N ALA A 54 21.43 2.00 6.95
CA ALA A 54 22.23 1.20 7.87
C ALA A 54 21.36 0.29 8.75
N ALA A 55 20.22 0.79 9.23
CA ALA A 55 19.28 0.02 10.03
C ALA A 55 18.64 -1.12 9.20
N GLU A 56 18.25 -0.83 7.95
CA GLU A 56 17.75 -1.83 7.01
C GLU A 56 18.80 -2.93 6.77
N ALA A 57 20.04 -2.56 6.42
CA ALA A 57 21.09 -3.53 6.13
C ALA A 57 21.35 -4.45 7.33
N ALA A 58 21.33 -3.91 8.55
CA ALA A 58 21.45 -4.68 9.77
C ALA A 58 20.25 -5.64 9.98
N ALA A 59 19.03 -5.16 9.74
CA ALA A 59 17.82 -5.96 9.88
C ALA A 59 17.75 -7.09 8.83
N ILE A 60 18.11 -6.82 7.57
CA ILE A 60 18.25 -7.84 6.52
C ILE A 60 19.29 -8.89 6.93
N ALA A 61 20.49 -8.47 7.34
CA ALA A 61 21.55 -9.39 7.74
C ALA A 61 21.11 -10.30 8.90
N ALA A 62 20.43 -9.74 9.90
CA ALA A 62 19.88 -10.50 11.01
C ALA A 62 18.78 -11.47 10.55
N SER A 63 17.91 -11.04 9.63
CA SER A 63 16.79 -11.84 9.14
C SER A 63 17.25 -13.08 8.35
N LEU A 64 18.37 -13.00 7.63
CA LEU A 64 18.91 -14.07 6.77
C LEU A 64 19.65 -15.17 7.55
N VAL A 65 19.89 -14.99 8.85
CA VAL A 65 20.56 -16.00 9.68
C VAL A 65 19.71 -17.27 9.76
N GLY A 66 20.28 -18.39 9.29
CA GLY A 66 19.65 -19.72 9.40
C GLY A 66 18.68 -20.09 8.28
N VAL A 67 18.50 -19.25 7.26
CA VAL A 67 17.63 -19.54 6.11
C VAL A 67 18.26 -20.64 5.23
N THR A 68 17.45 -21.63 4.86
CA THR A 68 17.88 -22.76 3.99
C THR A 68 17.45 -22.51 2.54
N GLU A 69 18.09 -23.19 1.57
CA GLU A 69 17.73 -23.06 0.14
C GLU A 69 16.25 -23.34 -0.16
N ALA A 70 15.65 -24.31 0.53
CA ALA A 70 14.24 -24.68 0.34
C ALA A 70 13.27 -23.63 0.91
N ASP A 71 13.78 -22.70 1.73
CA ASP A 71 13.00 -21.72 2.46
C ASP A 71 13.25 -20.29 1.98
N LYS A 72 14.02 -20.14 0.90
CA LYS A 72 14.36 -18.83 0.37
C LYS A 72 13.14 -18.12 -0.18
N ILE A 73 13.09 -16.83 0.11
CA ILE A 73 12.24 -15.91 -0.62
C ILE A 73 12.72 -15.85 -2.08
N PRO A 74 11.82 -15.99 -3.06
CA PRO A 74 12.21 -16.08 -4.46
C PRO A 74 12.33 -14.72 -5.16
N PHE A 75 12.09 -13.62 -4.43
CA PHE A 75 12.10 -12.25 -4.95
C PHE A 75 13.23 -11.41 -4.34
N GLY A 76 13.51 -10.26 -4.97
CA GLY A 76 14.47 -9.28 -4.48
C GLY A 76 15.87 -9.85 -4.17
N ASP A 77 16.46 -9.36 -3.09
CA ASP A 77 17.77 -9.78 -2.57
C ASP A 77 17.68 -11.00 -1.62
N GLY A 78 16.56 -11.72 -1.65
CA GLY A 78 16.25 -12.80 -0.71
C GLY A 78 15.54 -12.34 0.56
N SER A 79 15.17 -11.06 0.64
CA SER A 79 14.31 -10.49 1.68
C SER A 79 13.38 -9.41 1.12
N PHE A 80 12.25 -9.18 1.77
CA PHE A 80 11.32 -8.12 1.41
C PHE A 80 10.61 -7.56 2.65
N SER A 81 9.97 -6.41 2.50
CA SER A 81 9.13 -5.77 3.51
C SER A 81 7.85 -5.23 2.89
N ALA A 82 6.79 -5.11 3.67
CA ALA A 82 5.47 -4.70 3.16
C ALA A 82 5.49 -3.32 2.48
N PHE A 83 6.36 -2.43 2.94
CA PHE A 83 6.49 -1.08 2.44
C PHE A 83 7.90 -0.82 1.93
N GLU A 84 8.02 0.09 0.98
CA GLU A 84 9.32 0.52 0.47
C GLU A 84 9.32 2.01 0.24
N ARG A 85 10.35 2.68 0.77
CA ARG A 85 10.60 4.10 0.59
C ARG A 85 11.34 4.33 -0.71
N VAL A 86 10.67 5.00 -1.63
CA VAL A 86 11.09 5.19 -3.01
C VAL A 86 11.77 6.53 -3.21
N ALA A 87 11.27 7.57 -2.56
CA ALA A 87 11.85 8.91 -2.66
C ALA A 87 11.75 9.71 -1.36
N VAL A 88 12.71 10.61 -1.16
CA VAL A 88 12.77 11.52 -0.02
C VAL A 88 13.00 12.95 -0.50
N PHE A 89 12.19 13.86 0.00
CA PHE A 89 12.21 15.29 -0.30
C PHE A 89 12.39 16.08 1.00
N PRO A 90 13.06 17.25 0.95
CA PRO A 90 13.17 18.11 2.12
C PRO A 90 11.80 18.67 2.53
N THR A 91 11.60 18.88 3.83
CA THR A 91 10.48 19.69 4.32
C THR A 91 10.68 21.17 3.97
N VAL A 92 9.58 21.93 3.94
CA VAL A 92 9.65 23.38 3.69
C VAL A 92 9.95 24.10 5.00
N LYS A 93 10.96 24.98 5.00
CA LYS A 93 11.34 25.80 6.14
C LYS A 93 10.87 27.24 5.98
N ASP A 94 10.51 27.89 7.08
CA ASP A 94 10.17 29.31 7.13
C ASP A 94 11.41 30.21 7.06
N ALA A 95 11.22 31.54 7.16
CA ALA A 95 12.32 32.51 7.10
C ALA A 95 13.33 32.39 8.25
N ASP A 96 12.92 31.77 9.36
CA ASP A 96 13.73 31.55 10.56
C ASP A 96 14.38 30.15 10.56
N GLY A 97 14.13 29.34 9.52
CA GLY A 97 14.64 27.99 9.38
C GLY A 97 13.84 26.91 10.12
N ASN A 98 12.70 27.26 10.72
CA ASN A 98 11.82 26.29 11.38
C ASN A 98 10.93 25.58 10.35
N LEU A 99 10.36 24.43 10.72
CA LEU A 99 9.40 23.74 9.87
C LEU A 99 8.16 24.60 9.60
N ASP A 100 7.89 24.90 8.32
CA ASP A 100 6.63 25.48 7.89
C ASP A 100 5.65 24.34 7.59
N HIS A 101 4.79 24.02 8.56
CA HIS A 101 3.78 22.98 8.42
C HIS A 101 2.84 23.24 7.24
N ALA A 102 2.35 24.47 7.07
CA ALA A 102 1.38 24.80 6.03
C ALA A 102 1.98 24.63 4.64
N ALA A 103 3.20 25.16 4.43
CA ALA A 103 3.90 25.01 3.16
C ALA A 103 4.34 23.57 2.90
N THR A 104 4.75 22.82 3.94
CA THR A 104 5.10 21.40 3.81
C THR A 104 3.88 20.56 3.42
N TYR A 105 2.71 20.80 4.01
CA TYR A 105 1.48 20.11 3.61
C TYR A 105 1.04 20.46 2.19
N ALA A 106 1.23 21.72 1.77
CA ALA A 106 1.01 22.12 0.39
C ALA A 106 1.96 21.39 -0.57
N LYS A 107 3.24 21.22 -0.19
CA LYS A 107 4.23 20.49 -0.99
C LYS A 107 3.89 19.00 -1.10
N VAL A 108 3.46 18.36 -0.02
CA VAL A 108 2.94 16.97 -0.04
C VAL A 108 1.80 16.83 -1.05
N ALA A 109 0.83 17.75 -1.03
CA ALA A 109 -0.30 17.73 -1.96
C ALA A 109 0.11 18.01 -3.41
N GLU A 110 1.09 18.87 -3.63
CA GLU A 110 1.68 19.14 -4.95
C GLU A 110 2.36 17.90 -5.52
N LEU A 111 3.25 17.25 -4.74
CA LEU A 111 3.98 16.06 -5.17
C LEU A 111 3.03 14.90 -5.48
N ALA A 112 2.02 14.66 -4.64
CA ALA A 112 0.99 13.66 -4.91
C ALA A 112 0.24 13.94 -6.22
N ASN A 113 -0.14 15.21 -6.46
CA ASN A 113 -0.80 15.63 -7.68
C ASN A 113 0.11 15.48 -8.91
N THR A 114 1.41 15.77 -8.79
CA THR A 114 2.41 15.56 -9.85
C THR A 114 2.47 14.08 -10.25
N PHE A 115 2.61 13.17 -9.28
CA PHE A 115 2.65 11.74 -9.56
C PHE A 115 1.32 11.23 -10.13
N ALA A 116 0.19 11.58 -9.52
CA ALA A 116 -1.13 11.15 -9.99
C ALA A 116 -1.45 11.67 -11.40
N LYS A 117 -1.06 12.91 -11.73
CA LYS A 117 -1.18 13.46 -13.09
C LYS A 117 -0.33 12.71 -14.10
N HIS A 118 0.88 12.30 -13.70
CA HIS A 118 1.76 11.53 -14.56
C HIS A 118 1.10 10.19 -14.92
N VAL A 119 0.65 9.43 -13.93
CA VAL A 119 -0.06 8.16 -14.14
C VAL A 119 -1.33 8.34 -14.99
N ALA A 120 -2.07 9.42 -14.76
CA ALA A 120 -3.31 9.71 -15.48
C ALA A 120 -3.13 10.08 -16.96
N ASN A 121 -1.94 10.58 -17.36
CA ASN A 121 -1.76 11.26 -18.64
C ASN A 121 -0.57 10.77 -19.47
N ILE A 122 0.29 9.92 -18.91
CA ILE A 122 1.49 9.41 -19.58
C ILE A 122 1.36 7.89 -19.72
N ASP A 123 1.30 7.42 -20.96
CA ASP A 123 1.48 6.00 -21.27
C ASP A 123 2.98 5.73 -21.43
N GLU A 124 3.59 5.13 -20.40
CA GLU A 124 5.01 4.79 -20.33
C GLU A 124 5.56 3.72 -21.33
N PRO A 125 4.78 2.85 -22.02
CA PRO A 125 5.33 1.66 -22.66
C PRO A 125 6.12 1.92 -23.95
N THR A 126 6.32 3.17 -24.40
CA THR A 126 6.88 3.43 -25.74
C THR A 126 8.34 3.89 -25.78
N SER A 127 8.90 4.44 -24.70
CA SER A 127 10.28 4.95 -24.69
C SER A 127 11.29 4.06 -23.95
N ASP A 128 10.84 3.21 -23.03
CA ASP A 128 11.71 2.30 -22.26
C ASP A 128 11.08 0.90 -22.08
N PRO A 129 11.13 0.05 -23.12
CA PRO A 129 10.57 -1.31 -23.05
C PRO A 129 11.40 -2.27 -22.19
N ALA A 130 12.59 -1.85 -21.73
CA ALA A 130 13.38 -2.65 -20.79
C ALA A 130 12.79 -2.54 -19.38
N THR A 131 12.30 -1.36 -19.01
CA THR A 131 11.64 -1.09 -17.73
C THR A 131 10.14 -1.38 -17.78
N PHE A 132 9.43 -0.89 -18.80
CA PHE A 132 7.99 -1.02 -18.94
C PHE A 132 7.61 -2.15 -19.90
N LYS A 133 7.14 -3.26 -19.34
CA LYS A 133 6.51 -4.37 -20.09
C LYS A 133 4.99 -4.27 -20.05
N GLY A 134 4.45 -3.55 -19.06
CA GLY A 134 3.06 -3.19 -18.93
C GLY A 134 2.75 -1.95 -19.77
N ALA A 135 1.64 -2.00 -20.49
CA ALA A 135 1.06 -0.81 -21.11
C ALA A 135 -0.18 -0.40 -20.33
N ASN A 136 -0.61 0.87 -20.44
CA ASN A 136 -1.89 1.33 -19.92
C ASN A 136 -2.01 1.21 -18.39
N TRP A 137 -1.00 1.73 -17.67
CA TRP A 137 -1.18 2.12 -16.28
C TRP A 137 -2.23 3.23 -16.20
N ILE A 138 -3.14 3.12 -15.23
CA ILE A 138 -4.21 4.09 -15.02
C ILE A 138 -4.24 4.54 -13.56
N LEU A 139 -4.71 5.77 -13.35
CA LEU A 139 -5.02 6.30 -12.03
C LEU A 139 -6.31 5.64 -11.52
N GLY A 140 -6.29 5.14 -10.29
CA GLY A 140 -7.43 4.50 -9.63
C GLY A 140 -8.71 5.33 -9.76
N GLY A 141 -9.82 4.68 -10.11
CA GLY A 141 -11.14 5.31 -10.26
C GLY A 141 -11.39 6.07 -11.56
N THR A 142 -10.41 6.26 -12.45
CA THR A 142 -10.64 7.00 -13.71
C THR A 142 -11.28 6.14 -14.82
N GLU A 143 -11.13 4.82 -14.82
CA GLU A 143 -11.52 3.86 -15.90
C GLU A 143 -11.06 4.26 -17.33
N LEU A 144 -10.31 5.36 -17.46
CA LEU A 144 -9.95 6.04 -18.68
C LEU A 144 -8.50 5.68 -19.03
N PRO A 145 -8.18 5.40 -20.31
CA PRO A 145 -6.79 5.21 -20.71
C PRO A 145 -5.96 6.50 -20.46
N PRO A 146 -4.64 6.40 -20.30
CA PRO A 146 -3.76 7.51 -19.91
C PRO A 146 -3.52 8.55 -21.04
N THR A 147 -4.48 8.75 -21.93
CA THR A 147 -4.42 9.71 -23.05
C THR A 147 -5.39 10.88 -22.88
N ASN A 148 -6.12 10.92 -21.76
CA ASN A 148 -7.28 11.78 -21.60
C ASN A 148 -7.00 13.20 -21.08
N ASN A 149 -5.73 13.58 -20.87
CA ASN A 149 -5.34 14.91 -20.39
C ASN A 149 -6.18 15.39 -19.20
N LEU A 150 -6.33 14.53 -18.20
CA LEU A 150 -7.04 14.81 -16.96
C LEU A 150 -6.44 16.04 -16.27
N GLY A 151 -7.29 17.01 -15.94
CA GLY A 151 -6.90 18.23 -15.26
C GLY A 151 -6.62 18.02 -13.77
N ASP A 152 -6.07 19.04 -13.11
CA ASP A 152 -5.77 18.97 -11.66
C ASP A 152 -7.00 18.68 -10.80
N ALA A 153 -8.17 19.21 -11.17
CA ALA A 153 -9.40 18.98 -10.42
C ALA A 153 -9.84 17.51 -10.50
N ASP A 154 -9.78 16.92 -11.69
CA ASP A 154 -10.15 15.52 -11.92
C ASP A 154 -9.15 14.58 -11.22
N VAL A 155 -7.85 14.84 -11.34
CA VAL A 155 -6.82 14.03 -10.67
C VAL A 155 -6.97 14.09 -9.15
N LYS A 156 -7.20 15.28 -8.57
CA LYS A 156 -7.43 15.43 -7.13
C LYS A 156 -8.67 14.70 -6.64
N HIS A 157 -9.70 14.59 -7.46
CA HIS A 157 -10.89 13.82 -7.14
C HIS A 157 -10.61 12.32 -6.97
N HIS A 158 -9.57 11.81 -7.63
CA HIS A 158 -9.19 10.40 -7.62
C HIS A 158 -8.08 10.05 -6.63
N MET A 159 -7.51 11.03 -5.91
CA MET A 159 -6.55 10.80 -4.83
C MET A 159 -7.25 10.69 -3.48
N LEU A 160 -6.76 9.81 -2.61
CA LEU A 160 -7.27 9.68 -1.25
C LEU A 160 -6.48 10.54 -0.27
N GLY A 161 -7.10 10.81 0.87
CA GLY A 161 -6.42 11.46 1.98
C GLY A 161 -6.64 10.71 3.30
N ILE A 162 -5.53 10.29 3.92
CA ILE A 162 -5.56 9.62 5.22
C ILE A 162 -5.36 10.67 6.32
N PRO A 163 -6.20 10.67 7.36
CA PRO A 163 -6.06 11.59 8.48
C PRO A 163 -4.93 11.14 9.40
N THR A 164 -4.15 12.08 9.90
CA THR A 164 -2.97 11.78 10.74
C THR A 164 -3.04 12.48 12.10
N LYS A 165 -2.06 12.20 12.97
CA LYS A 165 -1.86 12.91 14.23
C LYS A 165 -1.07 14.22 14.06
N LEU A 166 -0.58 14.53 12.86
CA LEU A 166 0.17 15.74 12.57
C LEU A 166 -0.66 17.01 12.86
N PRO A 167 0.00 18.12 13.21
CA PRO A 167 -0.67 19.38 13.47
C PRO A 167 -1.61 19.82 12.34
N ILE A 168 -2.79 20.29 12.71
CA ILE A 168 -3.67 21.01 11.77
C ILE A 168 -3.15 22.44 11.61
N ASP A 169 -3.48 23.09 10.50
CA ASP A 169 -3.30 24.54 10.41
C ASP A 169 -4.31 25.21 11.36
N PRO A 170 -3.86 25.91 12.42
CA PRO A 170 -4.76 26.53 13.38
C PRO A 170 -5.56 27.70 12.78
N ASN A 171 -5.15 28.22 11.63
CA ASN A 171 -5.82 29.32 10.93
C ASN A 171 -6.94 28.83 10.00
N VAL A 172 -7.04 27.52 9.76
CA VAL A 172 -8.09 26.90 8.95
C VAL A 172 -9.06 26.15 9.87
N PRO A 173 -10.39 26.23 9.64
CA PRO A 173 -11.34 25.44 10.41
C PRO A 173 -10.98 23.94 10.40
N MET A 174 -11.35 23.23 11.47
CA MET A 174 -11.24 21.78 11.48
C MET A 174 -12.11 21.20 10.36
N SER A 175 -11.48 20.53 9.40
CA SER A 175 -12.13 19.94 8.23
C SER A 175 -11.38 18.67 7.78
N PRO A 176 -11.95 17.85 6.90
CA PRO A 176 -11.25 16.72 6.30
C PRO A 176 -9.95 17.17 5.62
N ALA A 177 -9.99 18.25 4.85
CA ALA A 177 -8.82 18.80 4.19
C ALA A 177 -7.73 19.23 5.20
N ASN A 178 -8.14 19.80 6.35
CA ASN A 178 -7.19 20.22 7.38
C ASN A 178 -6.63 19.06 8.23
N THR A 179 -7.23 17.86 8.18
CA THR A 179 -6.78 16.69 8.96
C THR A 179 -6.08 15.62 8.11
N LYS A 180 -6.31 15.60 6.79
CA LYS A 180 -5.76 14.62 5.84
C LYS A 180 -4.41 15.06 5.28
N LYS A 181 -3.34 14.79 6.02
CA LYS A 181 -1.96 15.20 5.68
C LYS A 181 -1.21 14.20 4.80
N VAL A 182 -1.69 12.97 4.70
CA VAL A 182 -1.18 11.95 3.79
C VAL A 182 -2.04 11.95 2.53
N LYS A 183 -1.41 11.75 1.37
CA LYS A 183 -2.07 11.52 0.09
C LYS A 183 -1.77 10.12 -0.41
N VAL A 184 -2.79 9.41 -0.87
CA VAL A 184 -2.64 8.09 -1.50
C VAL A 184 -2.98 8.24 -2.98
N VAL A 185 -2.08 7.75 -3.82
CA VAL A 185 -2.23 7.64 -5.26
C VAL A 185 -2.26 6.15 -5.59
N GLU A 186 -3.39 5.71 -6.11
CA GLU A 186 -3.57 4.34 -6.54
C GLU A 186 -3.29 4.19 -8.02
N VAL A 187 -2.54 3.16 -8.36
CA VAL A 187 -2.14 2.87 -9.73
C VAL A 187 -2.51 1.44 -10.08
N CYS A 188 -3.04 1.25 -11.29
CA CYS A 188 -3.46 -0.07 -11.74
C CYS A 188 -3.05 -0.29 -13.20
N ASN A 189 -2.44 -1.45 -13.46
CA ASN A 189 -2.31 -1.98 -14.80
C ASN A 189 -3.37 -3.05 -15.02
N SER A 190 -4.34 -2.80 -15.89
CA SER A 190 -5.48 -3.72 -16.07
C SER A 190 -5.07 -5.13 -16.49
N LYS A 191 -3.97 -5.28 -17.24
CA LYS A 191 -3.46 -6.59 -17.66
C LYS A 191 -2.82 -7.34 -16.49
N TYR A 192 -2.07 -6.66 -15.64
CA TYR A 192 -1.47 -7.27 -14.44
C TYR A 192 -2.53 -7.61 -13.41
N ALA A 193 -3.48 -6.72 -13.15
CA ALA A 193 -4.62 -6.99 -12.29
C ALA A 193 -5.46 -8.17 -12.85
N ALA A 194 -5.70 -8.26 -14.16
CA ALA A 194 -6.43 -9.38 -14.74
C ALA A 194 -5.69 -10.72 -14.61
N LYS A 195 -4.35 -10.72 -14.61
CA LYS A 195 -3.53 -11.90 -14.30
C LYS A 195 -3.72 -12.31 -12.84
N ALA A 196 -3.50 -11.36 -11.90
CA ALA A 196 -3.62 -11.60 -10.47
C ALA A 196 -5.03 -12.04 -10.05
N LEU A 197 -6.08 -11.50 -10.69
CA LEU A 197 -7.47 -11.85 -10.40
C LEU A 197 -7.96 -13.12 -11.13
N GLY A 198 -7.08 -13.87 -11.80
CA GLY A 198 -7.47 -15.10 -12.51
C GLY A 198 -8.39 -14.89 -13.71
N VAL A 199 -8.50 -13.65 -14.21
CA VAL A 199 -9.37 -13.30 -15.34
C VAL A 199 -8.76 -13.77 -16.66
N ILE A 200 -7.44 -13.66 -16.79
CA ILE A 200 -6.66 -14.10 -17.94
C ILE A 200 -5.51 -15.02 -17.53
N ASN A 201 -4.94 -15.73 -18.50
CA ASN A 201 -3.82 -16.63 -18.26
C ASN A 201 -2.53 -15.88 -17.92
N ILE A 202 -1.79 -16.45 -16.98
CA ILE A 202 -0.40 -16.12 -16.64
C ILE A 202 0.48 -17.09 -17.43
N GLY A 203 1.45 -16.58 -18.20
CA GLY A 203 2.22 -17.38 -19.16
C GLY A 203 1.60 -17.47 -20.57
N GLY A 204 0.52 -16.73 -20.84
CA GLY A 204 -0.15 -16.72 -22.16
C GLY A 204 -0.95 -17.99 -22.44
N ASP A 205 -1.07 -18.39 -23.72
CA ASP A 205 -1.91 -19.53 -24.13
C ASP A 205 -1.44 -20.88 -23.56
N ALA A 206 -0.13 -21.03 -23.32
CA ALA A 206 0.45 -22.22 -22.68
C ALA A 206 0.42 -22.14 -21.14
N GLY A 207 -0.01 -21.01 -20.60
CA GLY A 207 -0.13 -20.76 -19.18
C GLY A 207 -1.45 -21.22 -18.58
N ALA A 208 -1.73 -20.75 -17.37
CA ALA A 208 -2.97 -21.02 -16.65
C ALA A 208 -3.51 -19.76 -15.99
N LYS A 209 -4.80 -19.79 -15.64
CA LYS A 209 -5.39 -18.76 -14.78
C LYS A 209 -4.96 -19.00 -13.34
N LEU A 210 -4.88 -17.94 -12.56
CA LEU A 210 -4.72 -18.11 -11.13
C LEU A 210 -6.04 -18.61 -10.51
N ALA A 211 -6.01 -19.78 -9.89
CA ALA A 211 -7.14 -20.31 -9.14
C ALA A 211 -7.49 -19.36 -7.99
N ASN A 212 -8.79 -19.15 -7.73
CA ASN A 212 -9.29 -18.26 -6.68
C ASN A 212 -8.83 -16.79 -6.77
N GLY A 213 -8.20 -16.38 -7.88
CA GLY A 213 -7.65 -15.02 -8.08
C GLY A 213 -8.62 -13.88 -7.71
N ILE A 214 -9.91 -14.05 -7.97
CA ILE A 214 -10.93 -13.03 -7.69
C ILE A 214 -11.06 -12.69 -6.20
N TYR A 215 -10.75 -13.63 -5.31
CA TYR A 215 -10.88 -13.45 -3.87
C TYR A 215 -9.78 -12.55 -3.28
N HIS A 216 -8.70 -12.32 -4.03
CA HIS A 216 -7.61 -11.40 -3.69
C HIS A 216 -7.88 -9.95 -4.14
N THR A 217 -9.14 -9.63 -4.49
CA THR A 217 -9.50 -8.29 -5.00
C THR A 217 -9.08 -7.17 -4.06
N THR A 218 -9.16 -7.35 -2.75
CA THR A 218 -8.78 -6.33 -1.75
C THR A 218 -7.27 -6.22 -1.47
N ALA A 219 -6.43 -6.80 -2.34
CA ALA A 219 -4.99 -6.56 -2.33
C ALA A 219 -4.57 -5.69 -3.52
N LEU A 220 -5.55 -5.10 -4.22
CA LEU A 220 -5.41 -4.25 -5.38
C LEU A 220 -6.31 -3.01 -5.17
N PRO A 221 -6.00 -1.85 -5.76
CA PRO A 221 -4.87 -1.54 -6.65
C PRO A 221 -3.53 -1.38 -5.91
N CYS A 222 -2.46 -1.08 -6.66
CA CYS A 222 -1.19 -0.75 -6.01
C CYS A 222 -1.26 0.67 -5.42
N GLU A 223 -0.81 0.83 -4.17
CA GLU A 223 -0.83 2.11 -3.47
C GLU A 223 0.55 2.74 -3.34
N VAL A 224 0.61 4.05 -3.63
CA VAL A 224 1.75 4.92 -3.36
C VAL A 224 1.27 6.07 -2.47
N THR A 225 1.95 6.31 -1.37
CA THR A 225 1.63 7.38 -0.43
C THR A 225 2.69 8.46 -0.45
N ILE A 226 2.24 9.70 -0.27
CA ILE A 226 3.09 10.86 -0.10
C ILE A 226 2.69 11.54 1.20
N TYR A 227 3.64 11.70 2.12
CA TYR A 227 3.41 12.24 3.46
C TYR A 227 4.67 12.87 4.05
N ASN A 228 4.58 13.52 5.21
CA ASN A 228 5.73 13.94 6.00
C ASN A 228 5.65 13.43 7.44
N ASP A 229 6.80 13.33 8.10
CA ASP A 229 6.93 13.04 9.55
C ASP A 229 7.62 14.18 10.31
N GLU A 230 7.53 15.41 9.78
CA GLU A 230 8.22 16.63 10.25
C GLU A 230 9.71 16.74 9.87
N ASP A 231 10.42 15.62 9.65
CA ASP A 231 11.83 15.64 9.23
C ASP A 231 11.93 15.82 7.71
N ALA A 232 11.27 14.94 6.95
CA ALA A 232 11.26 14.95 5.50
C ALA A 232 9.85 14.67 4.94
N ILE A 233 9.69 14.86 3.63
CA ILE A 233 8.54 14.37 2.87
C ILE A 233 8.97 13.06 2.19
N TYR A 234 8.19 12.00 2.36
CA TYR A 234 8.49 10.69 1.79
C TYR A 234 7.47 10.27 0.75
N VAL A 235 7.94 9.40 -0.13
CA VAL A 235 7.12 8.64 -1.07
C VAL A 235 7.36 7.17 -0.78
N ASP A 236 6.37 6.56 -0.14
CA ASP A 236 6.42 5.16 0.28
C ASP A 236 5.31 4.39 -0.46
N MET A 237 5.58 3.15 -0.86
CA MET A 237 4.61 2.31 -1.58
C MET A 237 4.43 0.95 -0.91
N LEU A 238 3.26 0.34 -1.13
CA LEU A 238 3.11 -1.10 -0.91
C LEU A 238 4.06 -1.84 -1.84
N ASN A 239 4.93 -2.69 -1.31
CA ASN A 239 5.86 -3.47 -2.09
C ASN A 239 5.13 -4.67 -2.75
N PRO A 240 4.99 -4.70 -4.08
CA PRO A 240 4.26 -5.76 -4.78
C PRO A 240 4.86 -7.14 -4.54
N GLU A 241 6.18 -7.27 -4.36
CA GLU A 241 6.83 -8.56 -4.07
C GLU A 241 6.33 -9.13 -2.73
N THR A 242 6.23 -8.28 -1.71
CA THR A 242 5.77 -8.67 -0.37
C THR A 242 4.27 -8.92 -0.36
N ILE A 243 3.49 -7.99 -0.91
CA ILE A 243 2.03 -8.10 -0.95
C ILE A 243 1.64 -9.36 -1.72
N PHE A 244 2.23 -9.61 -2.88
CA PHE A 244 1.97 -10.86 -3.60
C PHE A 244 2.32 -12.08 -2.75
N THR A 245 3.44 -12.06 -2.04
CA THR A 245 3.85 -13.22 -1.23
C THR A 245 2.94 -13.47 -0.02
N LEU A 246 2.45 -12.42 0.64
CA LEU A 246 1.59 -12.51 1.83
C LEU A 246 0.13 -12.78 1.49
N PHE A 247 -0.37 -12.18 0.42
CA PHE A 247 -1.79 -12.20 0.07
C PHE A 247 -2.16 -13.28 -0.94
N PHE A 248 -1.16 -13.87 -1.59
CA PHE A 248 -1.28 -14.95 -2.58
C PHE A 248 -0.35 -16.12 -2.20
N THR A 249 -0.21 -16.41 -0.91
CA THR A 249 0.74 -17.44 -0.43
C THR A 249 0.40 -18.83 -0.97
N GLU A 250 -0.87 -19.14 -1.13
CA GLU A 250 -1.37 -20.42 -1.65
C GLU A 250 -0.92 -20.69 -3.09
N VAL A 251 -0.67 -19.64 -3.87
CA VAL A 251 -0.17 -19.74 -5.26
C VAL A 251 1.15 -20.50 -5.35
N PHE A 252 2.02 -20.34 -4.36
CA PHE A 252 3.34 -20.97 -4.38
C PHE A 252 3.28 -22.49 -4.20
N ASP A 253 2.17 -23.02 -3.69
CA ASP A 253 1.91 -24.45 -3.51
C ASP A 253 0.88 -24.99 -4.53
N ALA A 254 0.36 -24.15 -5.43
CA ALA A 254 -0.68 -24.51 -6.39
C ALA A 254 -0.16 -25.43 -7.54
N ASP A 255 -1.05 -26.28 -8.07
CA ASP A 255 -0.71 -27.23 -9.14
C ASP A 255 -0.21 -26.53 -10.41
N GLU A 256 -0.72 -25.32 -10.69
CA GLU A 256 -0.34 -24.48 -11.83
C GLU A 256 1.15 -24.10 -11.81
N MET A 257 1.82 -24.10 -10.65
CA MET A 257 3.26 -23.88 -10.55
C MET A 257 4.09 -25.01 -11.21
N ASN A 258 3.46 -26.13 -11.58
CA ASN A 258 4.09 -27.16 -12.40
C ASN A 258 4.09 -26.83 -13.91
N ILE A 259 3.32 -25.83 -14.34
CA ILE A 259 3.30 -25.33 -15.72
C ILE A 259 4.46 -24.32 -15.90
N PRO A 260 5.46 -24.60 -16.75
CA PRO A 260 6.67 -23.78 -16.85
C PRO A 260 6.40 -22.30 -17.16
N GLU A 261 5.49 -22.03 -18.08
CA GLU A 261 5.13 -20.68 -18.52
C GLU A 261 4.38 -19.92 -17.42
N PHE A 262 3.46 -20.59 -16.72
CA PHE A 262 2.77 -20.01 -15.56
C PHE A 262 3.78 -19.64 -14.47
N LYS A 263 4.63 -20.59 -14.07
CA LYS A 263 5.65 -20.38 -13.04
C LYS A 263 6.58 -19.24 -13.41
N ALA A 264 7.11 -19.22 -14.64
CA ALA A 264 8.04 -18.17 -15.07
C ALA A 264 7.41 -16.77 -15.00
N ASP A 265 6.19 -16.60 -15.51
CA ASP A 265 5.48 -15.32 -15.49
C ASP A 265 5.04 -14.94 -14.07
N MET A 266 4.55 -15.89 -13.28
CA MET A 266 4.11 -15.67 -11.90
C MET A 266 5.26 -15.17 -11.03
N MET A 267 6.43 -15.79 -11.15
CA MET A 267 7.63 -15.40 -10.41
C MET A 267 8.26 -14.09 -10.88
N ALA A 268 7.88 -13.60 -12.07
CA ALA A 268 8.38 -12.32 -12.59
C ALA A 268 7.41 -11.15 -12.34
N LEU A 269 6.11 -11.44 -12.21
CA LEU A 269 5.05 -10.43 -12.20
C LEU A 269 5.20 -9.42 -11.05
N PRO A 270 5.40 -9.81 -9.77
CA PRO A 270 5.49 -8.85 -8.67
C PRO A 270 6.68 -7.89 -8.82
N THR A 271 7.86 -8.43 -9.16
CA THR A 271 9.06 -7.64 -9.41
C THR A 271 8.88 -6.69 -10.61
N GLN A 272 8.19 -7.14 -11.67
CA GLN A 272 7.89 -6.27 -12.80
C GLN A 272 6.99 -5.11 -12.42
N VAL A 273 5.92 -5.38 -11.66
CA VAL A 273 5.00 -4.35 -11.15
C VAL A 273 5.75 -3.33 -10.27
N LYS A 274 6.59 -3.81 -9.35
CA LYS A 274 7.44 -2.96 -8.50
C LYS A 274 8.32 -2.02 -9.33
N ASN A 275 9.07 -2.57 -10.27
CA ASN A 275 10.01 -1.80 -11.08
C ASN A 275 9.32 -0.73 -11.92
N GLU A 276 8.14 -1.03 -12.47
CA GLU A 276 7.37 -0.06 -13.24
C GLU A 276 6.83 1.07 -12.37
N ILE A 277 6.35 0.79 -11.16
CA ILE A 277 5.90 1.83 -10.22
C ILE A 277 7.06 2.75 -9.80
N PHE A 278 8.22 2.17 -9.46
CA PHE A 278 9.44 2.94 -9.18
C PHE A 278 9.79 3.88 -10.34
N ALA A 279 9.76 3.36 -11.56
CA ALA A 279 10.06 4.14 -12.74
C ALA A 279 9.04 5.26 -12.98
N MET A 280 7.73 5.01 -12.81
CA MET A 280 6.70 6.05 -12.91
C MET A 280 6.91 7.18 -11.89
N ILE A 281 7.22 6.83 -10.64
CA ILE A 281 7.49 7.81 -9.57
C ILE A 281 8.67 8.69 -9.97
N TYR A 282 9.80 8.09 -10.38
CA TYR A 282 10.97 8.84 -10.78
C TYR A 282 10.75 9.68 -12.03
N ASN A 283 10.08 9.13 -13.05
CA ASN A 283 9.77 9.85 -14.27
C ASN A 283 8.88 11.07 -13.99
N ALA A 284 7.87 10.92 -13.12
CA ALA A 284 7.00 12.02 -12.74
C ALA A 284 7.78 13.19 -12.11
N PHE A 285 8.62 12.89 -11.13
CA PHE A 285 9.37 13.92 -10.40
C PHE A 285 10.52 14.51 -11.23
N ASP A 286 11.25 13.68 -11.97
CA ASP A 286 12.32 14.11 -12.87
C ASP A 286 11.76 15.05 -13.97
N ALA A 287 10.61 14.70 -14.57
CA ALA A 287 9.97 15.52 -15.60
C ALA A 287 9.44 16.86 -15.06
N SER A 288 9.01 16.90 -13.79
CA SER A 288 8.59 18.14 -13.12
C SER A 288 9.75 18.99 -12.59
N GLY A 289 11.00 18.50 -12.68
CA GLY A 289 12.18 19.24 -12.22
C GLY A 289 12.34 19.30 -10.70
N GLU A 290 11.75 18.35 -9.98
CA GLU A 290 11.87 18.27 -8.52
C GLU A 290 13.27 17.83 -8.09
N THR A 291 13.69 18.28 -6.90
CA THR A 291 14.95 17.85 -6.28
C THR A 291 14.65 16.91 -5.12
N TYR A 292 15.15 15.69 -5.21
CA TYR A 292 14.87 14.62 -4.25
C TYR A 292 15.96 13.55 -4.29
N THR A 293 15.95 12.68 -3.28
CA THR A 293 16.83 11.51 -3.21
C THR A 293 16.05 10.27 -3.63
N LYS A 294 16.55 9.53 -4.63
CA LYS A 294 16.04 8.20 -5.01
C LYS A 294 16.50 7.18 -3.98
N THR A 295 15.59 6.33 -3.51
CA THR A 295 15.87 5.31 -2.49
C THR A 295 15.22 3.96 -2.86
N SER A 296 15.48 2.93 -2.07
CA SER A 296 14.83 1.61 -2.18
C SER A 296 14.78 0.97 -0.79
N ILE A 297 14.47 1.79 0.22
CA ILE A 297 14.65 1.40 1.62
C ILE A 297 13.45 0.56 2.04
N LYS A 298 13.69 -0.66 2.50
CA LYS A 298 12.66 -1.55 3.05
C LYS A 298 12.14 -1.03 4.38
N MET A 299 10.83 -0.82 4.44
CA MET A 299 10.11 -0.31 5.62
C MET A 299 9.10 -1.34 6.13
N GLY A 300 8.92 -1.42 7.44
CA GLY A 300 8.03 -2.39 8.09
C GLY A 300 8.71 -3.72 8.43
N THR A 301 7.90 -4.74 8.66
CA THR A 301 8.39 -6.10 8.96
C THR A 301 9.18 -6.68 7.80
N ILE A 302 10.42 -7.11 8.07
CA ILE A 302 11.29 -7.77 7.08
C ILE A 302 11.10 -9.29 7.13
N TYR A 303 10.66 -9.84 6.01
CA TYR A 303 10.57 -11.27 5.77
C TYR A 303 11.81 -11.75 5.02
N SER A 304 12.35 -12.88 5.45
CA SER A 304 13.57 -13.49 4.91
C SER A 304 13.43 -14.97 4.54
N ALA A 305 12.25 -15.55 4.81
CA ALA A 305 11.99 -16.96 4.62
C ALA A 305 10.52 -17.20 4.31
N MET A 306 10.22 -18.11 3.37
CA MET A 306 8.85 -18.50 3.04
C MET A 306 8.15 -19.18 4.21
N SER A 307 8.86 -19.86 5.10
CA SER A 307 8.32 -20.45 6.32
C SER A 307 7.78 -19.40 7.27
N LYS A 308 8.41 -18.21 7.34
CA LYS A 308 7.91 -17.08 8.15
C LYS A 308 6.68 -16.44 7.50
N VAL A 309 6.67 -16.32 6.17
CA VAL A 309 5.49 -15.88 5.41
C VAL A 309 4.34 -16.83 5.71
N LYS A 310 4.54 -18.14 5.48
CA LYS A 310 3.54 -19.17 5.76
C LYS A 310 3.11 -19.15 7.22
N ALA A 311 4.00 -18.99 8.18
CA ALA A 311 3.60 -18.88 9.59
C ALA A 311 2.77 -17.61 9.90
N THR A 312 2.91 -16.56 9.10
CA THR A 312 2.10 -15.34 9.22
C THR A 312 0.73 -15.51 8.56
N THR A 313 0.65 -16.30 7.48
CA THR A 313 -0.54 -16.46 6.65
C THR A 313 -1.34 -17.74 6.96
N ASP A 314 -0.71 -18.75 7.57
CA ASP A 314 -1.32 -20.02 8.04
C ASP A 314 -2.19 -19.77 9.26
N THR A 315 -3.44 -19.45 8.95
CA THR A 315 -4.45 -18.94 9.89
C THR A 315 -5.75 -19.74 9.79
N ALA A 316 -5.70 -20.87 9.07
CA ALA A 316 -6.82 -21.79 8.82
C ALA A 316 -7.50 -22.30 10.11
N ASN A 317 -6.86 -22.14 11.28
CA ASN A 317 -7.39 -22.54 12.58
C ASN A 317 -7.78 -21.38 13.52
N ASP A 318 -7.49 -20.13 13.16
CA ASP A 318 -7.76 -18.97 14.03
C ASP A 318 -8.50 -17.80 13.34
N GLY A 319 -8.82 -17.91 12.05
CA GLY A 319 -9.65 -16.92 11.34
C GLY A 319 -8.91 -15.63 10.97
N LYS A 320 -7.58 -15.66 10.99
CA LYS A 320 -6.70 -14.53 10.61
C LYS A 320 -6.28 -14.56 9.14
N GLU A 321 -7.07 -15.18 8.27
CA GLU A 321 -6.80 -15.17 6.83
C GLU A 321 -6.71 -13.72 6.33
N PRO A 322 -5.96 -13.45 5.24
CA PRO A 322 -5.83 -12.10 4.72
C PRO A 322 -7.17 -11.42 4.39
N TYR A 323 -8.20 -12.23 4.17
CA TYR A 323 -9.52 -11.79 3.77
C TYR A 323 -10.61 -12.44 4.64
N ARG A 324 -11.70 -11.71 4.84
CA ARG A 324 -12.95 -12.23 5.41
C ARG A 324 -14.04 -12.21 4.36
N HIS A 325 -14.43 -13.38 3.89
CA HIS A 325 -15.44 -13.54 2.84
C HIS A 325 -16.83 -13.76 3.43
N TYR A 326 -17.80 -13.04 2.89
CA TYR A 326 -19.21 -13.16 3.24
C TYR A 326 -20.04 -13.32 1.97
N SER A 327 -20.72 -14.45 1.84
CA SER A 327 -21.62 -14.71 0.71
C SER A 327 -23.06 -14.36 1.05
N TYR A 328 -23.72 -13.64 0.16
CA TYR A 328 -25.11 -13.21 0.28
C TYR A 328 -25.93 -13.80 -0.86
N THR A 329 -26.92 -14.60 -0.50
CA THR A 329 -27.89 -15.20 -1.43
C THR A 329 -29.13 -14.32 -1.52
N SER A 330 -29.76 -14.30 -2.70
CA SER A 330 -31.15 -13.85 -2.84
C SER A 330 -32.13 -14.94 -2.38
N ASP A 331 -33.43 -14.75 -2.61
CA ASP A 331 -34.51 -15.74 -2.43
C ASP A 331 -34.37 -17.05 -3.26
N GLY A 332 -33.22 -17.26 -3.91
CA GLY A 332 -32.85 -18.46 -4.65
C GLY A 332 -33.17 -18.41 -6.13
N THR A 333 -33.74 -17.31 -6.64
CA THR A 333 -34.14 -17.19 -8.06
C THR A 333 -33.31 -16.19 -8.87
N LYS A 334 -32.60 -15.27 -8.22
CA LYS A 334 -31.82 -14.24 -8.91
C LYS A 334 -30.42 -14.74 -9.26
N GLU A 335 -30.05 -14.59 -10.52
CA GLU A 335 -28.66 -14.57 -10.96
C GLU A 335 -28.13 -13.13 -10.85
N PHE A 336 -27.01 -12.96 -10.19
CA PHE A 336 -26.36 -11.66 -10.02
C PHE A 336 -25.45 -11.34 -11.20
N THR A 337 -25.31 -10.05 -11.46
CA THR A 337 -24.44 -9.50 -12.50
C THR A 337 -23.41 -8.56 -11.89
N SER A 338 -22.34 -8.23 -12.63
CA SER A 338 -21.38 -7.21 -12.19
C SER A 338 -22.03 -5.83 -11.96
N SER A 339 -23.19 -5.55 -12.59
CA SER A 339 -23.97 -4.34 -12.31
C SER A 339 -24.63 -4.37 -10.94
N ASP A 340 -25.08 -5.54 -10.48
CA ASP A 340 -25.58 -5.72 -9.12
C ASP A 340 -24.46 -5.53 -8.09
N ALA A 341 -23.29 -6.12 -8.34
CA ALA A 341 -22.11 -5.93 -7.50
C ALA A 341 -21.71 -4.45 -7.40
N LYS A 342 -21.75 -3.71 -8.52
CA LYS A 342 -21.52 -2.25 -8.53
C LYS A 342 -22.52 -1.51 -7.65
N ALA A 343 -23.81 -1.82 -7.80
CA ALA A 343 -24.87 -1.16 -7.05
C ALA A 343 -24.74 -1.41 -5.55
N ILE A 344 -24.34 -2.61 -5.15
CA ILE A 344 -24.07 -2.96 -3.76
C ILE A 344 -22.85 -2.19 -3.24
N ALA A 345 -21.76 -2.14 -4.00
CA ALA A 345 -20.58 -1.35 -3.65
C ALA A 345 -20.89 0.14 -3.48
N ALA A 346 -21.69 0.72 -4.38
CA ALA A 346 -22.18 2.09 -4.25
C ALA A 346 -23.07 2.29 -3.02
N THR A 347 -23.87 1.28 -2.65
CA THR A 347 -24.69 1.30 -1.44
C THR A 347 -23.85 1.28 -0.16
N LEU A 348 -22.78 0.48 -0.13
CA LEU A 348 -21.81 0.49 0.98
C LEU A 348 -21.20 1.89 1.17
N ILE A 349 -20.83 2.55 0.07
CA ILE A 349 -20.34 3.93 0.08
C ILE A 349 -21.41 4.88 0.63
N SER A 350 -22.67 4.75 0.21
CA SER A 350 -23.73 5.70 0.58
C SER A 350 -24.19 5.60 2.03
N VAL A 351 -24.12 4.42 2.66
CA VAL A 351 -24.45 4.28 4.09
C VAL A 351 -23.35 4.81 4.98
N MET A 352 -22.10 4.73 4.51
CA MET A 352 -20.98 5.47 5.07
C MET A 352 -21.07 6.95 4.67
N THR A 353 -20.32 7.82 5.32
CA THR A 353 -20.19 9.20 4.80
C THR A 353 -19.30 9.23 3.58
N SER A 354 -19.59 10.06 2.59
CA SER A 354 -18.56 10.41 1.63
C SER A 354 -17.49 11.30 2.27
N ASP A 355 -16.27 11.22 1.73
CA ASP A 355 -15.15 12.06 2.15
C ASP A 355 -15.18 13.51 1.63
N GLU A 356 -16.30 13.89 1.02
CA GLU A 356 -16.56 15.23 0.47
C GLU A 356 -16.75 16.30 1.55
N GLU A 357 -16.30 17.50 1.23
CA GLU A 357 -16.45 18.65 2.11
C GLU A 357 -17.94 18.98 2.30
N GLY A 358 -18.39 18.97 3.56
CA GLY A 358 -19.79 19.22 3.93
C GLY A 358 -20.63 17.97 4.16
N THR A 359 -20.19 16.79 3.73
CA THR A 359 -20.86 15.50 4.02
C THR A 359 -20.12 14.69 5.09
N VAL A 360 -18.87 15.02 5.41
CA VAL A 360 -18.10 14.32 6.45
C VAL A 360 -18.81 14.32 7.80
N GLY A 361 -18.95 13.11 8.36
CA GLY A 361 -19.64 12.86 9.62
C GLY A 361 -21.16 12.68 9.50
N SER A 362 -21.75 12.81 8.30
CA SER A 362 -23.18 12.58 8.00
C SER A 362 -23.53 11.09 7.80
N GLN A 363 -22.96 10.20 8.62
CA GLN A 363 -23.20 8.75 8.49
C GLN A 363 -24.68 8.52 8.76
N GLU A 364 -25.30 7.54 8.09
CA GLU A 364 -26.70 7.24 8.37
C GLU A 364 -26.90 7.06 9.87
N THR A 365 -27.85 7.82 10.44
CA THR A 365 -28.04 7.86 11.91
C THR A 365 -28.39 6.48 12.46
N ALA A 366 -29.13 5.67 11.69
CA ALA A 366 -29.47 4.31 12.04
C ALA A 366 -28.22 3.40 12.07
N LEU A 367 -27.36 3.43 11.04
CA LEU A 367 -26.07 2.73 11.04
C LEU A 367 -25.21 3.15 12.24
N LYS A 368 -25.05 4.45 12.46
CA LYS A 368 -24.25 4.96 13.58
C LYS A 368 -24.71 4.44 14.94
N SER A 369 -26.02 4.24 15.12
CA SER A 369 -26.60 3.77 16.38
C SER A 369 -26.40 2.27 16.66
N ILE A 370 -26.00 1.50 15.65
CA ILE A 370 -25.79 0.05 15.76
C ILE A 370 -24.33 -0.36 15.63
N LEU A 371 -23.43 0.59 15.35
CA LEU A 371 -21.99 0.28 15.33
C LEU A 371 -21.55 -0.24 16.70
N PRO A 372 -20.87 -1.40 16.76
CA PRO A 372 -20.53 -2.04 18.02
C PRO A 372 -19.47 -1.27 18.82
N SER A 373 -18.69 -0.42 18.17
CA SER A 373 -17.55 0.23 18.80
C SER A 373 -17.84 1.66 19.28
N GLU A 374 -17.23 2.01 20.40
CA GLU A 374 -17.07 3.39 20.86
C GLU A 374 -15.63 3.61 21.31
N MET A 375 -15.01 4.71 20.92
CA MET A 375 -13.72 5.14 21.44
C MET A 375 -13.88 6.43 22.22
N ALA A 376 -13.54 6.39 23.51
CA ALA A 376 -13.73 7.51 24.44
C ALA A 376 -15.18 8.07 24.43
N GLY A 377 -16.19 7.21 24.27
CA GLY A 377 -17.61 7.57 24.23
C GLY A 377 -18.06 8.20 22.90
N VAL A 378 -17.27 8.05 21.84
CA VAL A 378 -17.59 8.54 20.49
C VAL A 378 -17.54 7.38 19.50
N HIS A 379 -18.64 7.13 18.80
CA HIS A 379 -18.65 6.19 17.69
C HIS A 379 -17.70 6.66 16.58
N PRO A 380 -16.87 5.76 16.03
CA PRO A 380 -16.00 6.09 14.91
C PRO A 380 -16.84 6.53 13.70
N ALA A 381 -16.47 7.66 13.12
CA ALA A 381 -17.13 8.19 11.93
C ALA A 381 -16.54 7.52 10.68
N TRP A 382 -17.09 6.36 10.33
CA TRP A 382 -16.70 5.66 9.10
C TRP A 382 -17.12 6.44 7.85
N ARG A 383 -16.18 6.55 6.92
CA ARG A 383 -16.36 7.22 5.63
C ARG A 383 -15.82 6.37 4.51
N SER A 384 -16.36 6.54 3.31
CA SER A 384 -15.68 6.08 2.12
C SER A 384 -14.58 7.06 1.72
N GLY A 385 -13.43 6.55 1.28
CA GLY A 385 -12.37 7.34 0.67
C GLY A 385 -12.77 7.95 -0.68
N ARG A 386 -13.81 7.41 -1.33
CA ARG A 386 -14.30 7.82 -2.66
C ARG A 386 -15.81 8.06 -2.67
N LEU A 387 -16.29 8.65 -3.76
CA LEU A 387 -17.71 8.76 -4.06
C LEU A 387 -18.27 7.57 -4.82
N GLU A 388 -17.40 6.89 -5.57
CA GLU A 388 -17.77 5.81 -6.47
C GLU A 388 -16.86 4.62 -6.20
N PRO A 389 -17.37 3.38 -6.33
CA PRO A 389 -16.57 2.20 -6.12
C PRO A 389 -15.53 2.05 -7.24
N LEU A 390 -14.35 1.57 -6.87
CA LEU A 390 -13.25 1.38 -7.81
C LEU A 390 -13.41 0.06 -8.56
N LYS A 391 -13.37 0.11 -9.88
CA LYS A 391 -13.47 -1.07 -10.72
C LYS A 391 -12.12 -1.74 -10.90
N VAL A 392 -12.09 -3.06 -10.76
CA VAL A 392 -10.96 -3.90 -11.19
C VAL A 392 -11.40 -4.94 -12.21
N PRO A 393 -10.46 -5.59 -12.93
CA PRO A 393 -10.78 -6.69 -13.83
C PRO A 393 -11.59 -7.81 -13.14
N GLY A 394 -12.37 -8.56 -13.91
CA GLY A 394 -13.17 -9.67 -13.37
C GLY A 394 -14.57 -9.27 -12.89
N GLY A 395 -14.91 -7.99 -12.95
CA GLY A 395 -16.24 -7.50 -12.59
C GLY A 395 -16.43 -7.24 -11.10
N SER A 396 -15.32 -7.18 -10.34
CA SER A 396 -15.29 -6.79 -8.93
C SER A 396 -15.20 -5.28 -8.75
N TRP A 397 -15.68 -4.84 -7.59
CA TRP A 397 -15.74 -3.44 -7.19
C TRP A 397 -15.18 -3.28 -5.79
N ILE A 398 -14.28 -2.31 -5.60
CA ILE A 398 -13.65 -2.02 -4.32
C ILE A 398 -14.31 -0.80 -3.69
N VAL A 399 -14.51 -0.89 -2.39
CA VAL A 399 -14.94 0.18 -1.50
C VAL A 399 -13.84 0.40 -0.47
N GLU A 400 -13.33 1.62 -0.44
CA GLU A 400 -12.32 2.05 0.53
C GLU A 400 -13.03 2.68 1.73
N ALA A 401 -12.91 2.08 2.90
CA ALA A 401 -13.52 2.49 4.15
C ALA A 401 -12.48 3.00 5.15
N CYS A 402 -12.67 4.21 5.66
CA CYS A 402 -11.74 4.85 6.59
C CYS A 402 -12.50 5.37 7.82
N SER A 403 -12.07 4.99 9.00
CA SER A 403 -12.40 5.70 10.23
C SER A 403 -11.24 6.62 10.57
N PRO A 404 -11.42 7.96 10.65
CA PRO A 404 -10.34 8.86 11.03
C PRO A 404 -9.76 8.56 12.39
N THR A 405 -10.56 8.03 13.29
CA THR A 405 -10.11 7.66 14.63
C THR A 405 -9.17 6.47 14.56
N TYR A 406 -9.54 5.42 13.83
CA TYR A 406 -8.71 4.21 13.71
C TYR A 406 -7.49 4.41 12.82
N ALA A 407 -7.60 5.18 11.72
CA ALA A 407 -6.46 5.51 10.89
C ALA A 407 -5.38 6.24 11.69
N LYS A 408 -5.75 7.23 12.51
CA LYS A 408 -4.80 7.93 13.37
C LYS A 408 -4.13 7.00 14.37
N GLU A 409 -4.88 6.09 14.99
CA GLU A 409 -4.30 5.13 15.92
C GLU A 409 -3.38 4.14 15.20
N ALA A 410 -3.79 3.59 14.05
CA ALA A 410 -2.94 2.73 13.23
C ALA A 410 -1.59 3.41 12.94
N LEU A 411 -1.60 4.69 12.56
CA LEU A 411 -0.36 5.42 12.24
C LEU A 411 0.56 5.69 13.44
N THR A 412 0.18 5.36 14.69
CA THR A 412 1.17 5.40 15.79
C THR A 412 2.18 4.27 15.73
N THR A 413 1.95 3.24 14.91
CA THR A 413 2.97 2.21 14.64
C THR A 413 4.06 2.74 13.71
N GLY A 414 3.80 3.84 12.99
CA GLY A 414 4.68 4.51 12.04
C GLY A 414 3.90 5.08 10.84
N GLU A 415 4.23 6.30 10.42
CA GLU A 415 3.58 6.92 9.25
C GLU A 415 3.87 6.19 7.93
N TYR A 416 4.97 5.42 7.84
CA TYR A 416 5.27 4.59 6.67
C TYR A 416 4.31 3.41 6.51
N HIS A 417 3.44 3.13 7.48
CA HIS A 417 2.35 2.15 7.35
C HIS A 417 1.14 2.71 6.56
N THR A 418 1.17 3.99 6.17
CA THR A 418 0.08 4.62 5.41
C THR A 418 -0.32 3.92 4.11
N PRO A 419 0.56 3.26 3.32
CA PRO A 419 0.13 2.51 2.14
C PRO A 419 -0.74 1.28 2.44
N ALA A 420 -0.94 0.91 3.70
CA ALA A 420 -1.86 -0.17 4.09
C ALA A 420 -3.24 0.37 4.51
N LEU A 421 -3.52 1.65 4.23
CA LEU A 421 -4.76 2.35 4.57
C LEU A 421 -5.30 3.06 3.33
N PRO A 422 -6.63 3.07 3.10
CA PRO A 422 -7.71 2.72 4.04
C PRO A 422 -8.05 1.22 4.08
N CYS A 423 -9.08 0.82 4.84
CA CYS A 423 -9.57 -0.56 4.78
C CYS A 423 -10.25 -0.82 3.44
N GLU A 424 -10.01 -1.96 2.82
CA GLU A 424 -10.63 -2.33 1.55
C GLU A 424 -11.73 -3.38 1.71
N ILE A 425 -12.82 -3.17 0.97
CA ILE A 425 -13.94 -4.11 0.85
C ILE A 425 -14.17 -4.37 -0.64
N ALA A 426 -14.07 -5.62 -1.08
CA ALA A 426 -14.41 -6.03 -2.44
C ALA A 426 -15.83 -6.57 -2.50
N VAL A 427 -16.55 -6.26 -3.57
CA VAL A 427 -17.86 -6.81 -3.90
C VAL A 427 -17.81 -7.41 -5.30
N PHE A 428 -18.15 -8.67 -5.43
CA PHE A 428 -18.20 -9.36 -6.72
C PHE A 428 -19.29 -10.43 -6.74
N VAL A 429 -19.63 -10.85 -7.96
CA VAL A 429 -20.51 -12.00 -8.16
C VAL A 429 -19.69 -13.26 -7.94
N ASN A 430 -20.19 -14.19 -7.13
CA ASN A 430 -19.51 -15.45 -6.91
C ASN A 430 -19.27 -16.16 -8.26
N PRO A 431 -18.01 -16.48 -8.59
CA PRO A 431 -17.65 -16.99 -9.91
C PRO A 431 -18.13 -18.42 -10.17
N ASP A 432 -18.48 -19.17 -9.12
CA ASP A 432 -18.82 -20.60 -9.22
C ASP A 432 -20.25 -20.81 -9.68
N ASP A 433 -21.19 -19.96 -9.26
CA ASP A 433 -22.62 -20.16 -9.54
C ASP A 433 -23.40 -18.91 -9.97
N ASN A 434 -22.83 -17.70 -9.84
CA ASN A 434 -23.50 -16.41 -10.05
C ASN A 434 -24.80 -16.20 -9.26
N LYS A 435 -25.06 -16.99 -8.22
CA LYS A 435 -26.28 -16.93 -7.39
C LYS A 435 -26.04 -16.25 -6.05
N THR A 436 -24.77 -15.98 -5.72
CA THR A 436 -24.39 -15.18 -4.56
C THR A 436 -23.59 -13.94 -4.97
N ILE A 437 -23.73 -12.91 -4.13
CA ILE A 437 -22.77 -11.81 -4.08
C ILE A 437 -21.81 -12.15 -2.95
N ASP A 438 -20.52 -12.10 -3.24
CA ASP A 438 -19.48 -12.22 -2.24
C ASP A 438 -18.95 -10.82 -1.91
N VAL A 439 -18.84 -10.55 -0.60
CA VAL A 439 -18.19 -9.37 -0.06
C VAL A 439 -16.96 -9.83 0.71
N SER A 440 -15.78 -9.39 0.27
CA SER A 440 -14.51 -9.68 0.94
C SER A 440 -14.04 -8.43 1.68
N ILE A 441 -13.76 -8.55 2.97
CA ILE A 441 -13.14 -7.47 3.75
C ILE A 441 -11.67 -7.82 3.96
N LEU A 442 -10.77 -6.90 3.66
CA LEU A 442 -9.36 -7.02 4.01
C LEU A 442 -9.24 -7.13 5.53
N ASN A 443 -8.71 -8.25 6.03
CA ASN A 443 -8.80 -8.59 7.45
C ASN A 443 -7.85 -7.72 8.31
N PRO A 444 -8.36 -6.81 9.16
CA PRO A 444 -7.54 -6.00 10.04
C PRO A 444 -6.61 -6.82 10.95
N GLU A 445 -7.04 -7.98 11.46
CA GLU A 445 -6.18 -8.82 12.30
C GLU A 445 -4.94 -9.30 11.54
N PHE A 446 -5.13 -9.72 10.29
CA PHE A 446 -4.04 -10.10 9.41
C PHE A 446 -3.15 -8.90 9.09
N MET A 447 -3.76 -7.78 8.67
CA MET A 447 -3.05 -6.56 8.31
C MET A 447 -2.12 -6.11 9.43
N PHE A 448 -2.63 -5.99 10.66
CA PHE A 448 -1.83 -5.58 11.81
C PHE A 448 -0.74 -6.59 12.17
N GLY A 449 -1.04 -7.90 12.09
CA GLY A 449 -0.07 -8.96 12.37
C GLY A 449 1.05 -9.07 11.31
N ALA A 450 0.74 -8.82 10.04
CA ALA A 450 1.68 -8.98 8.94
C ALA A 450 2.43 -7.68 8.62
N LEU A 451 1.72 -6.55 8.50
CA LEU A 451 2.26 -5.31 7.98
C LEU A 451 2.66 -4.31 9.08
N PHE A 452 1.99 -4.35 10.24
CA PHE A 452 2.22 -3.38 11.34
C PHE A 452 3.03 -3.98 12.51
N SER A 453 3.44 -5.25 12.41
CA SER A 453 4.03 -5.99 13.53
C SER A 453 5.38 -5.43 14.00
N ASP A 454 6.11 -4.73 13.15
CA ASP A 454 7.34 -4.03 13.51
C ASP A 454 7.11 -2.85 14.45
N GLY A 455 6.01 -2.11 14.26
CA GLY A 455 5.58 -1.04 15.16
C GLY A 455 5.06 -1.63 16.47
N MET A 456 4.24 -2.69 16.39
CA MET A 456 3.71 -3.38 17.57
C MET A 456 4.81 -4.06 18.42
N ALA A 457 5.91 -4.50 17.81
CA ALA A 457 7.05 -5.10 18.53
C ALA A 457 7.75 -4.13 19.50
N LYS A 458 7.54 -2.82 19.34
CA LYS A 458 8.10 -1.77 20.20
C LYS A 458 7.15 -1.39 21.35
N MET A 459 5.93 -1.92 21.35
CA MET A 459 4.89 -1.58 22.32
C MET A 459 5.00 -2.41 23.60
N THR A 460 4.50 -1.84 24.69
CA THR A 460 4.24 -2.53 25.95
C THR A 460 3.04 -3.48 25.82
N ALA A 461 2.89 -4.40 26.78
CA ALA A 461 1.76 -5.33 26.78
C ALA A 461 0.39 -4.63 26.86
N ASP A 462 0.31 -3.51 27.60
CA ASP A 462 -0.94 -2.73 27.72
C ASP A 462 -1.28 -2.00 26.41
N GLU A 463 -0.26 -1.46 25.72
CA GLU A 463 -0.43 -0.86 24.39
C GLU A 463 -0.89 -1.90 23.36
N ILE A 464 -0.30 -3.11 23.36
CA ILE A 464 -0.71 -4.21 22.50
C ILE A 464 -2.17 -4.62 22.78
N ALA A 465 -2.57 -4.69 24.06
CA ALA A 465 -3.95 -5.00 24.43
C ALA A 465 -4.93 -3.91 23.94
N GLY A 466 -4.54 -2.64 24.03
CA GLY A 466 -5.28 -1.52 23.46
C GLY A 466 -5.42 -1.63 21.93
N PHE A 467 -4.33 -1.96 21.24
CA PHE A 467 -4.35 -2.18 19.79
C PHE A 467 -5.22 -3.36 19.37
N ASN A 468 -5.16 -4.49 20.08
CA ASN A 468 -6.04 -5.62 19.79
C ASN A 468 -7.52 -5.25 19.95
N THR A 469 -7.85 -4.41 20.93
CA THR A 469 -9.22 -3.88 21.08
C THR A 469 -9.62 -3.01 19.89
N ILE A 470 -8.70 -2.18 19.38
CA ILE A 470 -8.92 -1.38 18.16
C ILE A 470 -9.17 -2.29 16.96
N ILE A 471 -8.37 -3.35 16.79
CA ILE A 471 -8.51 -4.33 15.70
C ILE A 471 -9.89 -5.01 15.76
N ASP A 472 -10.32 -5.45 16.94
CA ASP A 472 -11.64 -6.05 17.16
C ASP A 472 -12.77 -5.07 16.80
N HIS A 473 -12.62 -3.80 17.18
CA HIS A 473 -13.58 -2.76 16.82
C HIS A 473 -13.66 -2.50 15.32
N ILE A 474 -12.52 -2.41 14.63
CA ILE A 474 -12.47 -2.24 13.17
C ILE A 474 -13.20 -3.40 12.50
N ASN A 475 -12.92 -4.63 12.91
CA ASN A 475 -13.58 -5.83 12.40
C ASN A 475 -15.10 -5.81 12.60
N GLY A 476 -15.54 -5.51 13.83
CA GLY A 476 -16.95 -5.45 14.18
C GLY A 476 -17.70 -4.39 13.37
N ASP A 477 -17.11 -3.20 13.26
CA ASP A 477 -17.74 -2.10 12.53
C ASP A 477 -17.83 -2.37 11.03
N LEU A 478 -16.75 -2.82 10.38
CA LEU A 478 -16.75 -3.10 8.94
C LEU A 478 -17.81 -4.16 8.59
N LYS A 479 -17.91 -5.22 9.40
CA LYS A 479 -18.96 -6.23 9.22
C LYS A 479 -20.36 -5.62 9.40
N GLN A 480 -20.57 -4.83 10.43
CA GLN A 480 -21.87 -4.21 10.72
C GLN A 480 -22.30 -3.23 9.61
N ILE A 481 -21.35 -2.51 9.01
CA ILE A 481 -21.57 -1.63 7.85
C ILE A 481 -22.03 -2.45 6.65
N VAL A 482 -21.35 -3.57 6.37
CA VAL A 482 -21.73 -4.46 5.26
C VAL A 482 -23.13 -5.03 5.48
N ASP A 483 -23.42 -5.59 6.65
CA ASP A 483 -24.75 -6.13 6.96
C ASP A 483 -25.84 -5.09 6.81
N TYR A 484 -25.62 -3.90 7.38
CA TYR A 484 -26.58 -2.81 7.31
C TYR A 484 -26.90 -2.41 5.87
N ALA A 485 -25.87 -2.27 5.03
CA ALA A 485 -26.04 -1.94 3.61
C ALA A 485 -26.86 -3.00 2.88
N MET A 486 -26.53 -4.28 3.11
CA MET A 486 -27.22 -5.42 2.49
C MET A 486 -28.68 -5.53 2.92
N GLU A 487 -29.00 -5.26 4.18
CA GLU A 487 -30.36 -5.36 4.73
C GLU A 487 -31.27 -4.19 4.35
N ASN A 488 -30.73 -2.96 4.28
CA ASN A 488 -31.57 -1.75 4.25
C ASN A 488 -31.64 -1.07 2.88
N ASN A 489 -30.63 -1.22 2.02
CA ASN A 489 -30.48 -0.32 0.87
C ASN A 489 -30.19 -1.03 -0.46
N VAL A 490 -29.99 -2.36 -0.49
CA VAL A 490 -29.87 -3.10 -1.75
C VAL A 490 -31.28 -3.40 -2.27
N THR A 491 -31.82 -2.52 -3.11
CA THR A 491 -33.10 -2.74 -3.83
C THR A 491 -33.02 -3.85 -4.90
N ALA A 492 -31.84 -4.43 -5.09
CA ALA A 492 -31.55 -5.44 -6.11
C ALA A 492 -32.04 -6.83 -5.65
N GLY A 493 -33.36 -6.99 -5.54
CA GLY A 493 -34.00 -8.18 -5.00
C GLY A 493 -34.12 -8.07 -3.48
N THR A 494 -35.31 -8.32 -2.94
CA THR A 494 -35.53 -8.40 -1.49
C THR A 494 -34.62 -9.48 -0.91
N PHE A 495 -33.50 -9.08 -0.32
CA PHE A 495 -32.77 -9.91 0.63
C PHE A 495 -33.66 -9.99 1.87
N ASP A 496 -34.45 -11.05 2.04
CA ASP A 496 -35.08 -11.28 3.31
C ASP A 496 -33.97 -11.65 4.29
N GLY A 497 -33.73 -10.83 5.32
CA GLY A 497 -32.67 -11.04 6.33
C GLY A 497 -32.72 -12.39 7.06
N THR A 498 -33.66 -13.27 6.70
CA THR A 498 -33.78 -14.67 7.09
C THR A 498 -32.98 -15.66 6.24
N ASN A 499 -32.51 -15.29 5.04
CA ASN A 499 -31.74 -16.16 4.12
C ASN A 499 -30.25 -15.80 4.00
N MET A 500 -29.72 -14.93 4.86
CA MET A 500 -28.28 -14.65 4.91
C MET A 500 -27.52 -15.85 5.50
N LYS A 501 -26.99 -16.72 4.64
CA LYS A 501 -26.09 -17.80 5.06
C LYS A 501 -24.65 -17.30 5.02
N ILE A 502 -24.16 -16.81 6.16
CA ILE A 502 -22.73 -16.55 6.36
C ILE A 502 -22.00 -17.89 6.31
N THR A 503 -21.27 -18.13 5.23
CA THR A 503 -20.34 -19.25 5.15
C THR A 503 -18.95 -18.61 5.01
N PRO A 504 -18.07 -18.75 6.03
CA PRO A 504 -16.67 -18.45 5.82
C PRO A 504 -16.17 -19.30 4.66
N VAL A 505 -15.60 -18.66 3.64
CA VAL A 505 -14.84 -19.40 2.62
C VAL A 505 -13.54 -19.78 3.31
N ILE A 506 -13.33 -21.08 3.54
CA ILE A 506 -12.07 -21.62 4.04
C ILE A 506 -11.34 -22.14 2.80
N TYR A 507 -10.15 -21.61 2.52
CA TYR A 507 -9.33 -22.03 1.38
C TYR A 507 -8.49 -23.28 1.67
#